data_AF-A0A2A4WT13-F1
#
_entry.id   AF-A0A2A4WT13-F1
#
_cell.length_a   1.000
_cell.length_b   1.000
_cell.length_c   1.000
_cell.angle_alpha   90.00
_cell.angle_beta   90.00
_cell.angle_gamma   90.00
#
_symmetry.space_group_name_H-M   'P 1'
#
loop_
_entity.id
_entity.type
_entity.pdbx_description
1 polymer ?
#
loop_
_entity_poly.entity_id
_entity_poly.type
_entity_poly.pdbx_seq_one_letter_code
_entity_poly.pdbx_strand_id
1 'polypeptide(L)'
;MAHFKKGADSTVLHKDDQSMMEHLVSLPKRILQYHELDDLTHMVLHSLSHNQCFGLKKATYLVDNPDFDHLKGVASFTKDECCLHKDDIWEKPECFVPDMEKALYHHDIKKFLKMSLKKKNVDLHSEQDIKDLGKDLGMDNPSYHCWHTRHGNHGLLLFEGEKDLDPWHKKLLDNFAALLSMCTHH
;
A
#
# COMPACT_ATOMS: atom_id res chain seq x y z
N MET A 1 37.81 -39.69 -5.65
CA MET A 1 37.45 -38.37 -6.20
C MET A 1 36.01 -38.07 -5.81
N ALA A 2 35.82 -37.27 -4.75
CA ALA A 2 34.52 -36.75 -4.36
C ALA A 2 34.51 -35.26 -4.66
N HIS A 3 33.73 -34.84 -5.66
CA HIS A 3 33.50 -33.43 -5.95
C HIS A 3 32.55 -32.86 -4.90
N PHE A 4 33.08 -32.14 -3.92
CA PHE A 4 32.31 -31.18 -3.14
C PHE A 4 31.91 -30.03 -4.07
N LYS A 5 30.65 -30.00 -4.51
CA LYS A 5 30.04 -28.76 -5.01
C LYS A 5 29.97 -27.79 -3.82
N LYS A 6 30.84 -26.78 -3.82
CA LYS A 6 30.68 -25.59 -2.98
C LYS A 6 29.29 -25.01 -3.24
N GLY A 7 28.45 -25.00 -2.20
CA GLY A 7 27.24 -24.20 -2.19
C GLY A 7 27.64 -22.75 -2.42
N ALA A 8 27.02 -22.12 -3.42
CA ALA A 8 27.18 -20.70 -3.67
C ALA A 8 26.51 -19.94 -2.51
N ASP A 9 27.25 -18.99 -1.94
CA ASP A 9 26.85 -18.02 -0.92
C ASP A 9 25.47 -17.43 -1.20
N SER A 10 24.55 -17.59 -0.26
CA SER A 10 23.16 -17.13 -0.34
C SER A 10 22.84 -16.03 0.68
N THR A 11 23.70 -15.02 0.86
CA THR A 11 23.49 -14.00 1.91
C THR A 11 23.86 -12.56 1.54
N VAL A 12 24.15 -12.25 0.27
CA VAL A 12 24.37 -10.85 -0.13
C VAL A 12 23.06 -10.28 -0.66
N LEU A 13 22.34 -9.53 0.18
CA LEU A 13 21.28 -8.63 -0.28
C LEU A 13 21.88 -7.66 -1.31
N HIS A 14 21.21 -7.47 -2.43
CA HIS A 14 21.64 -6.44 -3.38
C HIS A 14 21.56 -5.07 -2.69
N LYS A 15 22.42 -4.13 -3.09
CA LYS A 15 22.48 -2.79 -2.47
C LYS A 15 21.11 -2.08 -2.45
N ASP A 16 20.33 -2.30 -3.50
CA ASP A 16 18.98 -1.77 -3.64
C ASP A 16 18.02 -2.40 -2.61
N ASP A 17 18.09 -3.72 -2.41
CA ASP A 17 17.31 -4.43 -1.40
C ASP A 17 17.68 -3.97 0.03
N GLN A 18 18.95 -3.70 0.29
CA GLN A 18 19.39 -3.19 1.59
C GLN A 18 18.75 -1.82 1.89
N SER A 19 18.80 -0.88 0.94
CA SER A 19 18.19 0.44 1.09
C SER A 19 16.67 0.35 1.26
N MET A 20 16.00 -0.52 0.50
CA MET A 20 14.57 -0.77 0.66
C MET A 20 14.27 -1.29 2.07
N MET A 21 15.02 -2.30 2.53
CA MET A 21 14.80 -2.91 3.84
C MET A 21 15.01 -1.89 4.97
N GLU A 22 16.04 -1.06 4.89
CA GLU A 22 16.27 0.05 5.84
C GLU A 22 15.07 1.01 5.90
N HIS A 23 14.49 1.34 4.74
CA HIS A 23 13.28 2.16 4.68
C HIS A 23 12.07 1.46 5.33
N LEU A 24 11.80 0.21 4.94
CA LEU A 24 10.65 -0.58 5.42
C LEU A 24 10.69 -0.77 6.94
N VAL A 25 11.84 -1.14 7.51
CA VAL A 25 11.97 -1.37 8.96
C VAL A 25 11.92 -0.07 9.79
N SER A 26 12.08 1.09 9.14
CA SER A 26 11.91 2.39 9.79
C SER A 26 10.44 2.79 9.96
N LEU A 27 9.54 2.26 9.12
CA LEU A 27 8.13 2.65 9.07
C LEU A 27 7.41 2.47 10.42
N PRO A 28 7.55 1.35 11.16
CA PRO A 28 6.89 1.22 12.47
C PRO A 28 7.29 2.34 13.45
N LYS A 29 8.56 2.75 13.46
CA LYS A 29 9.02 3.85 14.33
C LYS A 29 8.40 5.18 13.90
N ARG A 30 8.34 5.44 12.59
CA ARG A 30 7.70 6.64 12.01
C ARG A 30 6.21 6.69 12.32
N ILE A 31 5.50 5.56 12.18
CA ILE A 31 4.08 5.44 12.53
C ILE A 31 3.86 5.79 14.00
N LEU A 32 4.68 5.24 14.92
CA LEU A 32 4.57 5.55 16.35
C LEU A 32 4.89 7.02 16.64
N GLN A 33 5.91 7.59 15.99
CA GLN A 33 6.30 8.98 16.19
C GLN A 33 5.20 9.97 15.73
N TYR A 34 4.51 9.64 14.65
CA TYR A 34 3.57 10.53 13.97
C TYR A 34 2.12 10.03 14.03
N HIS A 35 1.78 9.21 15.02
CA HIS A 35 0.45 8.58 15.16
C HIS A 35 -0.71 9.58 15.29
N GLU A 36 -0.43 10.82 15.67
CA GLU A 36 -1.42 11.91 15.78
C GLU A 36 -1.62 12.69 14.46
N LEU A 37 -0.83 12.42 13.41
CA LEU A 37 -0.99 13.10 12.13
C LEU A 37 -2.20 12.59 11.35
N ASP A 38 -2.95 13.54 10.80
CA ASP A 38 -4.00 13.26 9.83
C ASP A 38 -3.42 12.58 8.57
N ASP A 39 -4.21 11.68 7.97
CA ASP A 39 -3.86 10.93 6.77
C ASP A 39 -2.52 10.15 6.87
N LEU A 40 -2.08 9.76 8.08
CA LEU A 40 -0.90 8.92 8.28
C LEU A 40 -0.93 7.63 7.43
N THR A 41 -2.10 7.00 7.29
CA THR A 41 -2.24 5.81 6.43
C THR A 41 -1.87 6.10 4.98
N HIS A 42 -2.20 7.30 4.49
CA HIS A 42 -1.85 7.74 3.14
C HIS A 42 -0.33 7.92 3.01
N MET A 43 0.33 8.50 4.02
CA MET A 43 1.79 8.60 4.05
C MET A 43 2.48 7.24 4.06
N VAL A 44 1.97 6.28 4.83
CA VAL A 44 2.52 4.91 4.86
C VAL A 44 2.34 4.24 3.50
N LEU A 45 1.14 4.32 2.91
CA LEU A 45 0.89 3.77 1.57
C LEU A 45 1.82 4.41 0.54
N HIS A 46 2.02 5.71 0.63
CA HIS A 46 2.93 6.46 -0.23
C HIS A 46 4.37 5.96 -0.11
N SER A 47 4.84 5.72 1.12
CA SER A 47 6.19 5.21 1.39
C SER A 47 6.41 3.82 0.80
N LEU A 48 5.43 2.92 0.99
CA LEU A 48 5.46 1.58 0.41
C LEU A 48 5.45 1.63 -1.13
N SER A 49 4.70 2.56 -1.70
CA SER A 49 4.47 2.62 -3.15
C SER A 49 5.61 3.28 -3.92
N HIS A 50 6.44 4.10 -3.28
CA HIS A 50 7.51 4.83 -3.96
C HIS A 50 8.60 3.91 -4.54
N ASN A 51 9.39 4.42 -5.49
CA ASN A 51 10.44 3.64 -6.18
C ASN A 51 11.54 3.09 -5.25
N GLN A 52 11.72 3.69 -4.07
CA GLN A 52 12.66 3.22 -3.04
C GLN A 52 12.18 1.95 -2.31
N CYS A 53 10.92 1.58 -2.52
CA CYS A 53 10.30 0.37 -2.00
C CYS A 53 9.75 -0.46 -3.16
N PHE A 54 8.42 -0.54 -3.30
CA PHE A 54 7.80 -1.47 -4.26
C PHE A 54 7.58 -0.86 -5.65
N GLY A 55 7.87 0.43 -5.87
CA GLY A 55 7.79 1.03 -7.21
C GLY A 55 6.44 0.84 -7.89
N LEU A 56 5.37 1.10 -7.14
CA LEU A 56 4.00 0.96 -7.61
C LEU A 56 3.65 2.15 -8.52
N LYS A 57 2.81 1.89 -9.52
CA LYS A 57 2.19 2.91 -10.37
C LYS A 57 0.94 3.46 -9.71
N LYS A 58 0.10 2.57 -9.16
CA LYS A 58 -1.12 2.89 -8.41
C LYS A 58 -1.30 1.93 -7.25
N ALA A 59 -1.86 2.42 -6.15
CA ALA A 59 -2.27 1.57 -5.03
C ALA A 59 -3.51 2.14 -4.34
N THR A 60 -4.30 1.29 -3.72
CA THR A 60 -5.48 1.68 -2.93
C THR A 60 -5.66 0.72 -1.78
N TYR A 61 -5.74 1.27 -0.57
CA TYR A 61 -6.01 0.54 0.65
C TYR A 61 -7.46 0.73 1.08
N LEU A 62 -8.12 -0.40 1.30
CA LEU A 62 -9.51 -0.56 1.63
C LEU A 62 -9.63 -1.35 2.94
N VAL A 63 -10.64 -1.04 3.74
CA VAL A 63 -11.02 -1.84 4.91
C VAL A 63 -12.44 -2.31 4.72
N ASP A 64 -12.62 -3.61 4.73
CA ASP A 64 -13.89 -4.28 4.73
C ASP A 64 -14.34 -4.57 6.15
N ASN A 65 -15.61 -4.33 6.43
CA ASN A 65 -16.28 -4.83 7.61
C ASN A 65 -17.46 -5.70 7.20
N PRO A 66 -17.35 -7.04 7.29
CA PRO A 66 -18.40 -7.96 6.88
C PRO A 66 -19.64 -7.88 7.77
N ASP A 67 -19.49 -7.50 9.05
CA ASP A 67 -20.63 -7.37 9.98
C ASP A 67 -21.56 -6.21 9.60
N PHE A 68 -21.04 -5.20 8.89
CA PHE A 68 -21.79 -4.02 8.45
C PHE A 68 -21.94 -3.92 6.92
N ASP A 69 -21.53 -4.95 6.17
CA ASP A 69 -21.50 -4.97 4.70
C ASP A 69 -20.89 -3.67 4.14
N HIS A 70 -19.74 -3.30 4.71
CA HIS A 70 -19.14 -1.99 4.48
C HIS A 70 -17.68 -2.07 4.09
N LEU A 71 -17.42 -1.97 2.78
CA LEU A 71 -16.10 -1.67 2.26
C LEU A 71 -15.86 -0.15 2.36
N LYS A 72 -14.73 0.25 2.94
CA LYS A 72 -14.34 1.65 3.14
C LYS A 72 -13.00 1.93 2.48
N GLY A 73 -12.94 3.02 1.73
CA GLY A 73 -11.70 3.61 1.27
C GLY A 73 -10.91 4.29 2.36
N VAL A 74 -9.62 3.93 2.49
CA VAL A 74 -8.76 4.51 3.51
C VAL A 74 -7.66 5.38 2.90
N ALA A 75 -6.91 4.86 1.93
CA ALA A 75 -5.81 5.59 1.32
C ALA A 75 -5.64 5.17 -0.15
N SER A 76 -5.06 6.05 -0.95
CA SER A 76 -4.75 5.78 -2.36
C SER A 76 -3.45 6.46 -2.76
N PHE A 77 -2.80 5.92 -3.76
CA PHE A 77 -1.53 6.43 -4.28
C PHE A 77 -1.54 6.33 -5.81
N THR A 78 -0.96 7.33 -6.47
CA THR A 78 -0.53 7.22 -7.87
C THR A 78 0.80 7.93 -8.07
N LYS A 79 1.68 7.32 -8.87
CA LYS A 79 2.99 7.87 -9.18
C LYS A 79 2.92 9.23 -9.88
N ASP A 80 1.86 9.48 -10.64
CA ASP A 80 1.67 10.74 -11.38
C ASP A 80 1.54 11.96 -10.44
N GLU A 81 1.15 11.72 -9.18
CA GLU A 81 0.97 12.75 -8.16
C GLU A 81 2.19 12.94 -7.25
N CYS A 82 3.24 12.13 -7.40
CA CYS A 82 4.45 12.25 -6.58
C CYS A 82 5.17 13.60 -6.74
N CYS A 83 4.89 14.34 -7.83
CA CYS A 83 5.46 15.67 -8.05
C CYS A 83 4.85 16.76 -7.15
N LEU A 84 3.79 16.45 -6.39
CA LEU A 84 3.08 17.42 -5.55
C LEU A 84 3.73 17.64 -4.18
N HIS A 85 4.53 16.70 -3.71
CA HIS A 85 5.21 16.76 -2.41
C HIS A 85 6.73 16.65 -2.57
N LYS A 86 7.47 16.75 -1.46
CA LYS A 86 8.93 16.63 -1.43
C LYS A 86 9.40 15.19 -1.61
N ASP A 87 10.66 15.01 -1.99
CA ASP A 87 11.28 13.69 -2.19
C ASP A 87 11.13 12.77 -0.95
N ASP A 88 11.36 13.28 0.26
CA ASP A 88 11.06 12.56 1.51
C ASP A 88 9.92 13.23 2.29
N ILE A 89 8.76 12.58 2.28
CA ILE A 89 7.55 13.02 2.99
C ILE A 89 7.71 12.98 4.51
N TRP A 90 8.73 12.31 5.04
CA TRP A 90 8.96 12.19 6.49
C TRP A 90 9.86 13.28 7.08
N GLU A 91 10.48 14.14 6.26
CA GLU A 91 11.27 15.27 6.75
C GLU A 91 10.39 16.37 7.37
N LYS A 92 9.23 16.62 6.77
CA LYS A 92 8.19 17.55 7.26
C LYS A 92 6.80 16.94 7.04
N PRO A 93 6.45 15.91 7.82
CA PRO A 93 5.24 15.12 7.57
C PRO A 93 3.95 15.94 7.72
N GLU A 94 3.98 17.01 8.51
CA GLU A 94 2.88 17.97 8.63
C GLU A 94 2.55 18.71 7.32
N CYS A 95 3.47 18.74 6.35
CA CYS A 95 3.23 19.33 5.03
C CYS A 95 2.54 18.36 4.05
N PHE A 96 2.49 17.05 4.36
CA PHE A 96 2.01 16.07 3.38
C PHE A 96 0.55 16.28 2.98
N VAL A 97 -0.35 16.49 3.96
CA VAL A 97 -1.78 16.74 3.69
C VAL A 97 -2.00 17.98 2.82
N PRO A 98 -1.44 19.18 3.15
CA PRO A 98 -1.61 20.35 2.29
C PRO A 98 -0.94 20.19 0.92
N ASP A 99 0.20 19.50 0.83
CA ASP A 99 0.86 19.21 -0.46
C ASP A 99 -0.04 18.36 -1.37
N MET A 100 -0.73 17.37 -0.78
CA MET A 100 -1.65 16.46 -1.48
C MET A 100 -3.06 17.04 -1.68
N GLU A 101 -3.34 18.29 -1.28
CA GLU A 101 -4.65 18.91 -1.48
C GLU A 101 -5.03 19.03 -2.97
N LYS A 102 -4.05 19.04 -3.87
CA LYS A 102 -4.28 19.12 -5.33
C LYS A 102 -4.27 17.75 -6.03
N ALA A 103 -4.14 16.65 -5.26
CA ALA A 103 -4.08 15.29 -5.79
C ALA A 103 -5.47 14.82 -6.26
N LEU A 104 -5.75 15.00 -7.55
CA LEU A 104 -7.03 14.66 -8.18
C LEU A 104 -7.39 13.17 -8.06
N TYR A 105 -6.44 12.27 -8.29
CA TYR A 105 -6.66 10.81 -8.16
C TYR A 105 -7.00 10.44 -6.72
N HIS A 106 -6.26 11.00 -5.75
CA HIS A 106 -6.60 10.82 -4.34
C HIS A 106 -8.03 11.28 -4.03
N HIS A 107 -8.43 12.47 -4.48
CA HIS A 107 -9.78 13.00 -4.27
C HIS A 107 -10.87 12.19 -4.97
N ASP A 108 -10.64 11.80 -6.22
CA ASP A 108 -11.58 11.04 -7.02
C ASP A 108 -11.80 9.65 -6.44
N ILE A 109 -10.73 8.98 -6.01
CA ILE A 109 -10.84 7.70 -5.30
C ILE A 109 -11.54 7.88 -3.96
N LYS A 110 -11.18 8.89 -3.15
CA LYS A 110 -11.84 9.14 -1.86
C LYS A 110 -13.34 9.38 -2.04
N LYS A 111 -13.74 10.07 -3.12
CA LYS A 111 -15.15 10.30 -3.48
C LYS A 111 -15.83 9.03 -4.00
N PHE A 112 -15.19 8.31 -4.92
CA PHE A 112 -15.67 7.04 -5.46
C PHE A 112 -15.91 6.03 -4.33
N LEU A 113 -14.97 5.89 -3.40
CA LEU A 113 -15.05 4.94 -2.30
C LEU A 113 -16.13 5.31 -1.29
N LYS A 114 -16.41 6.60 -1.07
CA LYS A 114 -17.54 7.05 -0.23
C LYS A 114 -18.91 6.72 -0.83
N MET A 115 -19.05 6.73 -2.17
CA MET A 115 -20.33 6.61 -2.86
C MET A 115 -20.62 5.20 -3.40
N SER A 116 -19.62 4.53 -3.97
CA SER A 116 -19.77 3.29 -4.73
C SER A 116 -19.76 2.05 -3.86
N LEU A 117 -19.03 2.07 -2.73
CA LEU A 117 -18.89 0.89 -1.88
C LEU A 117 -20.11 0.59 -1.01
N LYS A 118 -20.95 1.60 -0.72
CA LYS A 118 -22.28 1.36 -0.12
C LYS A 118 -23.28 0.69 -1.07
N LYS A 119 -22.93 0.51 -2.35
CA LYS A 119 -23.85 0.06 -3.41
C LYS A 119 -23.36 -1.17 -4.18
N LYS A 120 -22.11 -1.60 -4.01
CA LYS A 120 -21.55 -2.77 -4.69
C LYS A 120 -21.39 -3.91 -3.70
N ASN A 121 -22.10 -5.02 -3.95
CA ASN A 121 -21.82 -6.30 -3.31
C ASN A 121 -20.54 -6.87 -3.93
N VAL A 122 -19.37 -6.37 -3.52
CA VAL A 122 -18.08 -6.94 -3.95
C VAL A 122 -17.79 -8.14 -3.06
N ASP A 123 -17.70 -9.34 -3.62
CA ASP A 123 -17.26 -10.51 -2.86
C ASP A 123 -15.72 -10.52 -2.76
N LEU A 124 -15.19 -10.26 -1.57
CA LEU A 124 -13.74 -10.31 -1.32
C LEU A 124 -13.13 -11.71 -1.33
N HIS A 125 -13.95 -12.76 -1.47
CA HIS A 125 -13.48 -14.11 -1.75
C HIS A 125 -13.41 -14.40 -3.26
N SER A 126 -14.01 -13.55 -4.10
CA SER A 126 -13.94 -13.63 -5.56
C SER A 126 -12.75 -12.84 -6.09
N GLU A 127 -11.73 -13.54 -6.59
CA GLU A 127 -10.59 -12.92 -7.29
C GLU A 127 -11.06 -12.03 -8.46
N GLN A 128 -12.13 -12.43 -9.15
CA GLN A 128 -12.65 -11.69 -10.29
C GLN A 128 -13.26 -10.35 -9.85
N ASP A 129 -14.07 -10.35 -8.79
CA ASP A 129 -14.71 -9.15 -8.25
C ASP A 129 -13.66 -8.14 -7.77
N ILE A 130 -12.60 -8.61 -7.10
CA ILE A 130 -11.49 -7.78 -6.65
C ILE A 130 -10.75 -7.16 -7.84
N LYS A 131 -10.48 -7.93 -8.90
CA LYS A 131 -9.85 -7.41 -10.11
C LYS A 131 -10.71 -6.38 -10.82
N ASP A 132 -12.02 -6.60 -10.90
CA ASP A 132 -12.94 -5.65 -11.53
C ASP A 132 -13.07 -4.36 -10.69
N LEU A 133 -13.04 -4.47 -9.36
CA LEU A 133 -12.91 -3.31 -8.47
C LEU A 133 -11.61 -2.53 -8.74
N GLY A 134 -10.48 -3.22 -8.93
CA GLY A 134 -9.21 -2.58 -9.30
C GLY A 134 -9.29 -1.79 -10.62
N LYS A 135 -9.98 -2.34 -11.63
CA LYS A 135 -10.23 -1.64 -12.91
C LYS A 135 -11.13 -0.43 -12.73
N ASP A 136 -12.17 -0.54 -11.90
CA ASP A 136 -13.06 0.58 -11.58
C ASP A 136 -12.30 1.72 -10.86
N LEU A 137 -11.23 1.39 -10.14
CA LEU A 137 -10.29 2.35 -9.53
C LEU A 137 -9.22 2.86 -10.50
N GLY A 138 -9.30 2.47 -11.77
CA GLY A 138 -8.40 2.94 -12.84
C GLY A 138 -7.05 2.22 -12.90
N MET A 139 -6.96 0.98 -12.42
CA MET A 139 -5.78 0.11 -12.63
C MET A 139 -5.98 -0.75 -13.88
N ASP A 140 -4.93 -0.93 -14.69
CA ASP A 140 -5.02 -1.72 -15.93
C ASP A 140 -4.84 -3.22 -15.61
N ASN A 141 -3.88 -3.54 -14.74
CA ASN A 141 -3.58 -4.90 -14.30
C ASN A 141 -3.47 -5.00 -12.76
N PRO A 142 -4.60 -4.99 -12.04
CA PRO A 142 -4.59 -4.99 -10.58
C PRO A 142 -4.11 -6.33 -10.00
N SER A 143 -3.20 -6.23 -9.04
CA SER A 143 -2.84 -7.26 -8.06
C SER A 143 -3.39 -6.88 -6.69
N TYR A 144 -3.47 -7.85 -5.77
CA TYR A 144 -4.03 -7.59 -4.46
C TYR A 144 -3.44 -8.43 -3.34
N HIS A 145 -3.52 -7.88 -2.13
CA HIS A 145 -3.26 -8.55 -0.86
C HIS A 145 -4.44 -8.35 0.09
N CYS A 146 -4.83 -9.39 0.81
CA CYS A 146 -5.90 -9.34 1.80
C CYS A 146 -5.43 -9.94 3.12
N TRP A 147 -5.78 -9.31 4.24
CA TRP A 147 -5.42 -9.79 5.56
C TRP A 147 -6.52 -9.50 6.58
N HIS A 148 -6.56 -10.28 7.66
CA HIS A 148 -7.46 -10.02 8.77
C HIS A 148 -6.92 -8.91 9.65
N THR A 149 -7.80 -8.03 10.11
CA THR A 149 -7.48 -6.93 11.02
C THR A 149 -8.32 -7.03 12.30
N ARG A 150 -8.23 -6.03 13.19
CA ARG A 150 -8.97 -6.07 14.46
C ARG A 150 -10.48 -6.02 14.21
N HIS A 151 -11.24 -6.61 15.14
CA HIS A 151 -12.71 -6.55 15.17
C HIS A 151 -13.39 -7.19 13.95
N GLY A 152 -12.81 -8.25 13.38
CA GLY A 152 -13.41 -8.97 12.25
C GLY A 152 -13.34 -8.23 10.90
N ASN A 153 -12.66 -7.08 10.85
CA ASN A 153 -12.44 -6.34 9.61
C ASN A 153 -11.38 -7.03 8.73
N HIS A 154 -11.44 -6.84 7.42
CA HIS A 154 -10.41 -7.27 6.47
C HIS A 154 -9.73 -6.06 5.81
N GLY A 155 -8.40 -6.05 5.80
CA GLY A 155 -7.63 -5.10 5.02
C GLY A 155 -7.45 -5.62 3.60
N LEU A 156 -7.66 -4.77 2.60
CA LEU A 156 -7.45 -5.08 1.19
C LEU A 156 -6.54 -4.00 0.57
N LEU A 157 -5.39 -4.42 0.07
CA LEU A 157 -4.52 -3.58 -0.76
C LEU A 157 -4.69 -4.00 -2.21
N LEU A 158 -5.21 -3.11 -3.05
CA LEU A 158 -5.17 -3.21 -4.51
C LEU A 158 -3.97 -2.42 -5.02
N PHE A 159 -3.22 -2.96 -5.98
CA PHE A 159 -2.04 -2.28 -6.52
C PHE A 159 -1.71 -2.69 -7.94
N GLU A 160 -1.00 -1.80 -8.64
CA GLU A 160 -0.43 -2.01 -9.95
C GLU A 160 1.02 -1.53 -9.92
N GLY A 161 1.96 -2.40 -10.30
CA GLY A 161 3.39 -2.06 -10.41
C GLY A 161 3.77 -1.54 -11.79
N GLU A 162 4.87 -0.78 -11.89
CA GLU A 162 5.48 -0.49 -13.21
C GLU A 162 6.05 -1.74 -13.88
N LYS A 163 6.44 -2.69 -13.05
CA LYS A 163 6.93 -4.01 -13.41
C LYS A 163 6.28 -5.02 -12.49
N ASP A 164 6.19 -6.26 -12.95
CA ASP A 164 5.77 -7.34 -12.08
C ASP A 164 6.76 -7.48 -10.93
N LEU A 165 6.26 -7.34 -9.70
CA LEU A 165 7.04 -7.66 -8.51
C LEU A 165 7.37 -9.16 -8.52
N ASP A 166 8.63 -9.49 -8.29
CA ASP A 166 9.03 -10.88 -8.10
C ASP A 166 8.44 -11.45 -6.78
N PRO A 167 8.45 -12.78 -6.60
CA PRO A 167 7.80 -13.41 -5.46
C PRO A 167 8.30 -12.94 -4.09
N TRP A 168 9.58 -12.56 -3.97
CA TRP A 168 10.13 -12.09 -2.70
C TRP A 168 9.61 -10.70 -2.36
N HIS A 169 9.61 -9.77 -3.32
CA HIS A 169 9.04 -8.44 -3.15
C HIS A 169 7.54 -8.47 -2.87
N LYS A 170 6.78 -9.35 -3.56
CA LYS A 170 5.34 -9.54 -3.27
C LYS A 170 5.10 -9.98 -1.82
N LYS A 171 5.91 -10.93 -1.33
CA LYS A 171 5.80 -11.41 0.05
C LYS A 171 6.20 -10.34 1.06
N LEU A 172 7.19 -9.50 0.76
CA LEU A 172 7.52 -8.36 1.62
C LEU A 172 6.38 -7.34 1.64
N LEU A 173 5.84 -6.98 0.48
CA LEU A 173 4.70 -6.05 0.40
C LEU A 173 3.52 -6.56 1.22
N ASP A 174 3.18 -7.84 1.12
CA ASP A 174 2.13 -8.48 1.92
C ASP A 174 2.32 -8.25 3.43
N ASN A 175 3.54 -8.45 3.94
CA ASN A 175 3.85 -8.28 5.36
C ASN A 175 3.82 -6.80 5.79
N PHE A 176 4.36 -5.90 4.96
CA PHE A 176 4.44 -4.48 5.30
C PHE A 176 3.14 -3.72 5.02
N ALA A 177 2.28 -4.22 4.13
CA ALA A 177 0.95 -3.66 3.87
C ALA A 177 0.08 -3.69 5.13
N ALA A 178 0.24 -4.69 6.00
CA ALA A 178 -0.48 -4.75 7.28
C ALA A 178 -0.19 -3.55 8.20
N LEU A 179 0.91 -2.81 8.02
CA LEU A 179 1.18 -1.57 8.75
C LEU A 179 0.14 -0.48 8.47
N LEU A 180 -0.53 -0.53 7.31
CA LEU A 180 -1.62 0.39 6.97
C LEU A 180 -2.78 0.29 7.98
N SER A 181 -2.98 -0.89 8.56
CA SER A 181 -3.99 -1.14 9.60
C SER A 181 -3.55 -0.70 11.00
N MET A 182 -2.29 -0.29 11.18
CA MET A 182 -1.77 0.22 12.46
C MET A 182 -1.93 1.73 12.61
N CYS A 183 -2.30 2.43 11.54
CA CYS A 183 -2.56 3.86 11.56
C CYS A 183 -3.95 4.10 12.16
N THR A 184 -4.03 4.82 13.27
CA THR A 184 -5.30 5.14 13.93
C THR A 184 -6.15 6.07 13.07
N HIS A 185 -7.41 5.69 12.84
CA HIS A 185 -8.43 6.64 12.38
C HIS A 185 -9.01 7.33 13.61
N HIS A 186 -8.65 8.59 13.81
CA HIS A 186 -9.44 9.48 14.67
C HIS A 186 -10.51 10.18 13.82
#